data_AF-X6EKG0-F1
#
_entry.id   AF-X6EKG0-F1
#
_cell.length_a   1.000
_cell.length_b   1.000
_cell.length_c   1.000
_cell.angle_alpha   90.00
_cell.angle_beta   90.00
_cell.angle_gamma   90.00
#
_symmetry.space_group_name_H-M   'P 1'
#
loop_
_entity.id
_entity.type
_entity.pdbx_description
1 polymer ?
#
loop_
_entity_poly.entity_id
_entity_poly.type
_entity_poly.pdbx_seq_one_letter_code
_entity_poly.pdbx_strand_id
1 'polypeptide(L)'
;MLAAERTALNFLCHLSGIATATAEIVEAVRGQKARIVCTRKTTPGLRALEKYAVRAGGGANHRFGLDDAVLIKDNHIAIAGDIRTAIERARAAVGHMVKVEVEVDTLDQLEIALGAGVDAILLDNMSVKQLTRAV
;
A
#
# COMPACT_ATOMS: atom_id res chain seq x y z
N MET A 1 20.92 -21.76 -27.37
CA MET A 1 19.97 -20.73 -26.88
C MET A 1 18.57 -21.26 -26.55
N LEU A 2 18.17 -22.49 -26.93
CA LEU A 2 16.82 -23.02 -26.65
C LEU A 2 16.51 -23.30 -25.16
N ALA A 3 17.52 -23.68 -24.37
CA ALA A 3 17.30 -24.07 -22.96
C ALA A 3 16.81 -22.91 -22.06
N ALA A 4 17.13 -21.66 -22.39
CA ALA A 4 16.74 -20.49 -21.59
C ALA A 4 15.42 -19.85 -22.05
N GLU A 5 14.89 -20.25 -23.21
CA GLU A 5 13.77 -19.58 -23.87
C GLU A 5 12.51 -19.57 -23.00
N ARG A 6 12.07 -20.74 -22.51
CA ARG A 6 10.84 -20.83 -21.72
C ARG A 6 10.92 -20.03 -20.43
N THR A 7 12.06 -20.10 -19.75
CA THR A 7 12.29 -19.33 -18.52
C THR A 7 12.23 -17.84 -18.80
N ALA A 8 12.90 -17.36 -19.85
CA ALA A 8 12.88 -15.96 -20.25
C ALA A 8 11.46 -15.48 -20.59
N LEU A 9 10.70 -16.27 -21.36
CA LEU A 9 9.32 -15.94 -21.73
C LEU A 9 8.39 -15.92 -20.52
N ASN A 10 8.55 -16.83 -19.56
CA ASN A 10 7.72 -16.83 -18.35
C ASN A 10 7.86 -15.53 -17.56
N PHE A 11 9.10 -15.04 -17.38
CA PHE A 11 9.33 -13.75 -16.73
C PHE A 11 8.80 -12.59 -17.57
N LEU A 12 9.10 -12.58 -18.86
CA LEU A 12 8.70 -11.48 -19.73
C LEU A 12 7.17 -11.35 -19.78
N CYS A 13 6.46 -12.44 -20.06
CA CYS A 13 5.00 -12.45 -20.13
C CYS A 13 4.35 -12.04 -18.80
N HIS A 14 4.83 -12.58 -17.67
CA HIS A 14 4.28 -12.25 -16.34
C HIS A 14 4.45 -10.77 -16.00
N LEU A 15 5.68 -10.25 -16.15
CA LEU A 15 5.99 -8.87 -15.80
C LEU A 15 5.35 -7.87 -16.77
N SER A 16 5.29 -8.19 -18.06
CA SER A 16 4.55 -7.38 -19.04
C SER A 16 3.06 -7.34 -18.71
N GLY A 17 2.45 -8.47 -18.31
CA GLY A 17 1.05 -8.49 -17.90
C GLY A 17 0.75 -7.56 -16.72
N ILE A 18 1.60 -7.55 -15.69
CA ILE A 18 1.47 -6.63 -14.54
C ILE A 18 1.60 -5.18 -14.98
N ALA A 19 2.59 -4.86 -15.83
CA ALA A 19 2.81 -3.50 -16.32
C ALA A 19 1.61 -3.01 -17.16
N THR A 20 1.08 -3.85 -18.05
CA THR A 20 -0.10 -3.55 -18.86
C THR A 20 -1.34 -3.29 -18.00
N ALA A 21 -1.66 -4.20 -17.07
CA ALA A 21 -2.81 -4.03 -16.18
C ALA A 21 -2.67 -2.77 -15.29
N THR A 22 -1.44 -2.46 -14.85
CA THR A 22 -1.19 -1.23 -14.09
C THR A 22 -1.45 0.01 -14.96
N ALA A 23 -0.97 0.01 -16.21
CA ALA A 23 -1.15 1.13 -17.14
C ALA A 23 -2.63 1.40 -17.44
N GLU A 24 -3.46 0.35 -17.57
CA GLU A 24 -4.91 0.48 -17.74
C GLU A 24 -5.58 1.19 -16.56
N ILE A 25 -5.19 0.85 -15.32
CA ILE A 25 -5.75 1.49 -14.11
C ILE A 25 -5.26 2.94 -13.99
N VAL A 26 -3.97 3.19 -14.30
CA VAL A 26 -3.40 4.54 -14.31
C VAL A 26 -4.11 5.42 -15.34
N GLU A 27 -4.42 4.87 -16.52
CA GLU A 27 -5.20 5.55 -17.55
C GLU A 27 -6.62 5.88 -17.06
N ALA A 28 -7.29 4.93 -16.40
CA ALA A 28 -8.64 5.12 -15.89
C ALA A 28 -8.77 6.26 -14.86
N VAL A 29 -7.67 6.60 -14.16
CA VAL A 29 -7.63 7.73 -13.20
C VAL A 29 -6.90 8.97 -13.77
N ARG A 30 -6.62 9.00 -15.08
CA ARG A 30 -5.91 10.12 -15.72
C ARG A 30 -6.66 11.44 -15.48
N GLY A 31 -5.90 12.48 -15.14
CA GLY A 31 -6.42 13.80 -14.80
C GLY A 31 -6.77 13.99 -13.32
N GLN A 32 -6.82 12.90 -12.53
CA GLN A 32 -6.92 12.99 -11.07
C GLN A 32 -5.54 13.19 -10.43
N LYS A 33 -5.54 13.64 -9.17
CA LYS A 33 -4.31 13.75 -8.36
C LYS A 33 -3.89 12.43 -7.70
N ALA A 34 -4.68 11.37 -7.89
CA ALA A 34 -4.45 10.06 -7.31
C ALA A 34 -3.27 9.33 -7.97
N ARG A 35 -2.59 8.50 -7.20
CA ARG A 35 -1.55 7.59 -7.70
C ARG A 35 -1.97 6.15 -7.41
N ILE A 36 -1.78 5.27 -8.40
CA ILE A 36 -2.01 3.84 -8.23
C ILE A 36 -0.80 3.23 -7.54
N VAL A 37 -1.02 2.46 -6.48
CA VAL A 37 0.06 1.91 -5.64
C VAL A 37 -0.11 0.39 -5.47
N CYS A 38 0.98 -0.37 -5.61
CA CYS A 38 0.97 -1.82 -5.36
C CYS A 38 0.98 -2.19 -3.87
N THR A 39 0.80 -3.47 -3.54
CA THR A 39 0.79 -3.96 -2.15
C THR A 39 1.89 -5.02 -1.90
N ARG A 40 1.79 -5.75 -0.79
CA ARG A 40 2.59 -6.94 -0.49
C ARG A 40 1.90 -8.26 -0.87
N LYS A 41 0.71 -8.20 -1.48
CA LYS A 41 0.00 -9.35 -2.04
C LYS A 41 0.65 -9.73 -3.39
N THR A 42 1.86 -10.26 -3.29
CA THR A 42 2.77 -10.56 -4.42
C THR A 42 3.11 -12.04 -4.46
N THR A 43 3.50 -12.55 -5.62
CA THR A 43 3.97 -13.94 -5.74
C THR A 43 5.22 -14.15 -4.88
N PRO A 44 5.27 -15.21 -4.03
CA PRO A 44 6.44 -15.50 -3.21
C PRO A 44 7.73 -15.57 -4.04
N GLY A 45 8.79 -14.89 -3.59
CA GLY A 45 10.08 -14.82 -4.30
C GLY A 45 10.16 -13.83 -5.47
N LEU A 46 9.03 -13.32 -5.98
CA LEU A 46 9.00 -12.43 -7.16
C LEU A 46 8.68 -10.96 -6.85
N ARG A 47 8.45 -10.61 -5.57
CA ARG A 47 8.03 -9.26 -5.16
C ARG A 47 8.84 -8.12 -5.80
N ALA A 48 10.16 -8.25 -5.83
CA ALA A 48 11.03 -7.22 -6.41
C ALA A 48 10.72 -6.97 -7.89
N LEU A 49 10.51 -8.05 -8.65
CA LEU A 49 10.21 -8.00 -10.08
C LEU A 49 8.80 -7.48 -10.32
N GLU A 50 7.82 -7.95 -9.56
CA GLU A 50 6.42 -7.50 -9.70
C GLU A 50 6.26 -6.02 -9.35
N LYS A 51 6.93 -5.54 -8.28
CA LYS A 51 6.95 -4.11 -7.95
C LYS A 51 7.71 -3.27 -8.97
N TYR A 52 8.72 -3.83 -9.63
CA TYR A 52 9.35 -3.18 -10.76
C TYR A 52 8.38 -3.05 -11.94
N ALA A 53 7.64 -4.12 -12.26
CA ALA A 53 6.65 -4.11 -13.33
C ALA A 53 5.52 -3.09 -13.10
N VAL A 54 5.04 -2.94 -11.85
CA VAL A 54 4.08 -1.88 -11.49
C VAL A 54 4.64 -0.49 -11.82
N ARG A 55 5.90 -0.20 -11.47
CA ARG A 55 6.53 1.08 -11.83
C ARG A 55 6.66 1.25 -13.34
N ALA A 56 7.01 0.19 -14.07
CA ALA A 56 7.08 0.22 -15.52
C ALA A 56 5.72 0.53 -16.18
N GLY A 57 4.62 0.10 -15.57
CA GLY A 57 3.24 0.45 -15.95
C GLY A 57 2.77 1.84 -15.49
N GLY A 58 3.62 2.66 -14.87
CA GLY A 58 3.27 4.00 -14.39
C GLY A 58 2.70 4.07 -12.97
N GLY A 59 2.60 2.93 -12.28
CA GLY A 59 2.21 2.87 -10.87
C GLY A 59 3.34 3.27 -9.91
N ALA A 60 3.02 3.27 -8.62
CA ALA A 60 3.95 3.53 -7.53
C ALA A 60 4.06 2.34 -6.57
N ASN A 61 5.12 2.33 -5.76
CA ASN A 61 5.34 1.27 -4.78
C ASN A 61 4.92 1.71 -3.39
N HIS A 62 4.11 0.89 -2.72
CA HIS A 62 3.96 0.93 -1.26
C HIS A 62 5.18 0.26 -0.61
N ARG A 63 5.20 0.14 0.71
CA ARG A 63 6.25 -0.56 1.48
C ARG A 63 6.53 -1.95 0.92
N PHE A 64 7.80 -2.31 0.82
CA PHE A 64 8.30 -3.56 0.28
C PHE A 64 8.11 -4.73 1.25
N GLY A 65 8.39 -4.53 2.53
CA GLY A 65 8.34 -5.50 3.60
C GLY A 65 7.62 -4.98 4.85
N LEU A 66 7.82 -5.67 5.96
CA LEU A 66 7.36 -5.20 7.29
C LEU A 66 8.40 -4.26 7.94
N ASP A 67 9.59 -4.22 7.36
CA ASP A 67 10.79 -3.53 7.81
C ASP A 67 10.95 -2.12 7.22
N ASP A 68 10.21 -1.74 6.17
CA ASP A 68 10.34 -0.40 5.58
C ASP A 68 9.47 0.68 6.25
N ALA A 69 8.28 0.30 6.73
CA ALA A 69 7.29 1.23 7.28
C ALA A 69 6.28 0.49 8.15
N VAL A 70 5.77 1.18 9.17
CA VAL A 70 4.71 0.67 10.02
C VAL A 70 3.36 0.91 9.33
N LEU A 71 2.53 -0.14 9.28
CA LEU A 71 1.11 -0.02 8.92
C LEU A 71 0.32 -0.71 10.03
N ILE A 72 -0.34 0.10 10.84
CA ILE A 72 -1.24 -0.34 11.90
C ILE A 72 -2.56 -0.74 11.23
N LYS A 73 -2.99 -1.97 11.50
CA LYS A 73 -4.28 -2.55 11.03
C LYS A 73 -5.22 -2.78 12.20
N ASP A 74 -6.48 -3.06 11.90
CA ASP A 74 -7.52 -3.57 12.80
C ASP A 74 -7.00 -4.50 13.93
N ASN A 75 -6.23 -5.52 13.59
CA ASN A 75 -5.70 -6.50 14.54
C ASN A 75 -4.76 -5.87 15.56
N HIS A 76 -3.97 -4.88 15.15
CA HIS A 76 -3.06 -4.16 16.04
C HIS A 76 -3.83 -3.24 16.98
N ILE A 77 -4.88 -2.59 16.48
CA ILE A 77 -5.77 -1.74 17.27
C ILE A 77 -6.48 -2.59 18.33
N ALA A 78 -7.01 -3.75 17.95
CA ALA A 78 -7.66 -4.68 18.87
C ALA A 78 -6.72 -5.16 19.99
N ILE A 79 -5.45 -5.43 19.67
CA ILE A 79 -4.42 -5.82 20.66
C ILE A 79 -4.01 -4.64 21.55
N ALA A 80 -3.92 -3.43 21.00
CA ALA A 80 -3.56 -2.23 21.74
C ALA A 80 -4.69 -1.72 22.66
N GLY A 81 -5.94 -2.06 22.33
CA GLY A 81 -7.16 -1.61 23.01
C GLY A 81 -7.85 -0.46 22.28
N ASP A 82 -7.08 0.47 21.73
CA ASP A 82 -7.59 1.60 20.95
C ASP A 82 -6.54 2.13 19.94
N ILE A 83 -7.02 2.93 18.99
CA ILE A 83 -6.21 3.45 17.87
C ILE A 83 -5.11 4.41 18.34
N ARG A 84 -5.38 5.24 19.36
CA ARG A 84 -4.40 6.22 19.88
C ARG A 84 -3.24 5.48 20.55
N THR A 85 -3.56 4.53 21.41
CA THR A 85 -2.57 3.67 22.07
C THR A 85 -1.74 2.90 21.05
N ALA A 86 -2.36 2.38 19.98
CA ALA A 86 -1.63 1.69 18.92
C ALA A 86 -0.60 2.61 18.21
N ILE A 87 -1.01 3.84 17.87
CA ILE A 87 -0.14 4.83 17.22
C ILE A 87 1.01 5.25 18.15
N GLU A 88 0.72 5.56 19.41
CA GLU A 88 1.72 5.97 20.40
C GLU A 88 2.77 4.89 20.65
N ARG A 89 2.33 3.63 20.82
CA ARG A 89 3.24 2.48 20.97
C ARG A 89 4.10 2.27 19.73
N ALA A 90 3.52 2.37 18.54
CA ALA A 90 4.27 2.25 17.30
C ALA A 90 5.36 3.32 17.17
N ARG A 91 5.02 4.59 17.44
CA ARG A 91 5.97 5.72 17.40
C ARG A 91 7.08 5.57 18.43
N ALA A 92 6.77 5.11 19.64
CA ALA A 92 7.78 4.89 20.68
C ALA A 92 8.77 3.76 20.34
N ALA A 93 8.35 2.80 19.51
CA ALA A 93 9.16 1.63 19.15
C ALA A 93 10.04 1.83 17.91
N VAL A 94 9.76 2.82 17.06
CA VAL A 94 10.47 3.03 15.79
C VAL A 94 11.26 4.33 15.77
N GLY A 95 12.35 4.36 14.98
CA GLY A 95 13.14 5.57 14.80
C GLY A 95 12.39 6.62 13.97
N HIS A 96 12.79 7.89 14.12
CA HIS A 96 12.19 9.05 13.44
C HIS A 96 12.21 8.99 11.89
N MET A 97 12.98 8.08 11.29
CA MET A 97 13.05 7.87 9.85
C MET A 97 11.98 6.90 9.31
N VAL A 98 11.25 6.20 10.19
CA VAL A 98 10.24 5.21 9.82
C VAL A 98 8.86 5.86 9.83
N LYS A 99 8.17 5.84 8.69
CA LYS A 99 6.80 6.35 8.59
C LYS A 99 5.80 5.40 9.24
N VAL A 100 4.77 5.97 9.85
CA VAL A 100 3.65 5.27 10.47
C VAL A 100 2.37 5.57 9.69
N GLU A 101 1.82 4.53 9.08
CA GLU A 101 0.49 4.52 8.45
C GLU A 101 -0.50 3.80 9.36
N VAL A 102 -1.76 4.25 9.37
CA VAL A 102 -2.85 3.59 10.10
C VAL A 102 -4.04 3.35 9.19
N GLU A 103 -4.61 2.15 9.28
CA GLU A 103 -5.85 1.75 8.64
C GLU A 103 -7.04 2.14 9.50
N VAL A 104 -8.04 2.78 8.90
CA VAL A 104 -9.28 3.20 9.55
C VAL A 104 -10.49 2.83 8.70
N ASP A 105 -11.55 2.38 9.35
CA ASP A 105 -12.80 1.96 8.70
C ASP A 105 -13.99 2.88 9.01
N THR A 106 -13.81 3.81 9.96
CA THR A 106 -14.84 4.76 10.41
C THR A 106 -14.32 6.20 10.45
N LEU A 107 -15.23 7.18 10.34
CA LEU A 107 -14.88 8.61 10.42
C LEU A 107 -14.39 9.01 11.83
N ASP A 108 -14.88 8.34 12.87
CA ASP A 108 -14.43 8.60 14.25
C ASP A 108 -12.98 8.17 14.45
N GLN A 109 -12.59 7.00 13.91
CA GLN A 109 -11.19 6.57 13.90
C GLN A 109 -10.30 7.50 13.08
N LEU A 110 -10.80 7.98 11.92
CA LEU A 110 -10.10 8.96 11.10
C LEU A 110 -9.80 10.24 11.89
N GLU A 111 -10.77 10.76 12.64
CA GLU A 111 -10.60 11.96 13.46
C GLU A 111 -9.51 11.77 14.54
N ILE A 112 -9.50 10.60 15.19
CA ILE A 112 -8.46 10.26 16.18
C ILE A 112 -7.08 10.15 15.51
N ALA A 113 -6.99 9.49 14.36
CA ALA A 113 -5.74 9.32 13.61
C ALA A 113 -5.16 10.66 13.14
N LEU A 114 -6.01 11.56 12.63
CA LEU A 114 -5.63 12.93 12.25
C LEU A 114 -5.11 13.71 13.46
N GLY A 115 -5.81 13.65 14.59
CA GLY A 115 -5.38 14.30 15.84
C GLY A 115 -4.07 13.73 16.42
N ALA A 116 -3.71 12.50 16.07
CA ALA A 116 -2.45 11.87 16.47
C ALA A 116 -1.27 12.17 15.52
N GLY A 117 -1.52 12.84 14.39
CA GLY A 117 -0.48 13.29 13.46
C GLY A 117 0.29 12.15 12.79
N VAL A 118 -0.40 11.08 12.38
CA VAL A 118 0.21 9.96 11.61
C VAL A 118 0.71 10.41 10.24
N ASP A 119 1.70 9.69 9.67
CA ASP A 119 2.33 10.07 8.40
C ASP A 119 1.45 9.75 7.18
N ALA A 120 0.57 8.75 7.31
CA ALA A 120 -0.39 8.35 6.29
C ALA A 120 -1.62 7.67 6.92
N ILE A 121 -2.76 7.74 6.23
CA ILE A 121 -4.01 7.11 6.64
C ILE A 121 -4.56 6.29 5.47
N LEU A 122 -4.90 5.04 5.74
CA LEU A 122 -5.57 4.15 4.80
C LEU A 122 -7.05 4.06 5.15
N LEU A 123 -7.91 4.59 4.26
CA LEU A 123 -9.36 4.51 4.38
C LEU A 123 -9.84 3.16 3.85
N ASP A 124 -10.14 2.20 4.73
CA ASP A 124 -10.50 0.84 4.34
C ASP A 124 -12.00 0.67 4.11
N ASN A 125 -12.36 0.11 2.96
CA ASN A 125 -13.73 -0.28 2.59
C ASN A 125 -14.83 0.79 2.80
N MET A 126 -14.48 2.08 2.81
CA MET A 126 -15.43 3.18 2.94
C MET A 126 -16.26 3.37 1.67
N SER A 127 -17.55 3.68 1.84
CA SER A 127 -18.42 4.07 0.72
C SER A 127 -17.96 5.38 0.09
N VAL A 128 -18.33 5.64 -1.17
CA VAL A 128 -18.01 6.90 -1.86
C VAL A 128 -18.47 8.12 -1.05
N LYS A 129 -19.65 8.05 -0.39
CA LYS A 129 -20.16 9.12 0.47
C LYS A 129 -19.25 9.37 1.68
N GLN A 130 -18.72 8.31 2.30
CA GLN A 130 -17.78 8.42 3.41
C GLN A 130 -16.44 8.97 2.92
N LEU A 131 -15.92 8.48 1.79
CA LEU A 131 -14.68 8.98 1.19
C LEU A 131 -14.77 10.48 0.89
N THR A 132 -15.84 10.95 0.27
CA THR A 132 -16.06 12.38 0.00
C THR A 132 -16.11 13.23 1.28
N ARG A 133 -16.55 12.67 2.40
CA ARG A 133 -16.54 13.38 3.70
C ARG A 133 -15.17 13.34 4.38
N ALA A 134 -14.37 12.32 4.09
CA ALA A 134 -13.06 12.10 4.71
C ALA A 134 -11.94 12.96 4.10
N VAL A 135 -12.09 13.42 2.84
CA VAL A 135 -11.09 14.20 2.08
C VAL A 135 -11.44 15.66 1.90
#